data_AF-A0A2W6QJT8-F1
#
_entry.id   AF-A0A2W6QJT8-F1
#
_cell.length_a   1.000
_cell.length_b   1.000
_cell.length_c   1.000
_cell.angle_alpha   90.00
_cell.angle_beta   90.00
_cell.angle_gamma   90.00
#
_symmetry.space_group_name_H-M   'P 1'
#
loop_
_entity.id
_entity.type
_entity.pdbx_description
1 polymer ?
#
loop_
_entity_poly.entity_id
_entity_poly.type
_entity_poly.pdbx_seq_one_letter_code
_entity_poly.pdbx_strand_id
1 'polypeptide(L)'
;MNKKYSLSVPDPTMFGMKLSGVNPKKNPFLVEGEVLLKIDRIGIVQYTIVETDFPQSFPKGEIFWSSTSVLFCTAINPNLLTAINSDFWNLESNSFRQDTNYVIFSKHKTDNFHWRIIIYSPNELCFQPHAERLINEGLDKVSFDIR
;
A
#
# COMPACT_ATOMS: atom_id res chain seq x y z
N MET A 1 3.09 21.70 16.15
CA MET A 1 3.02 20.29 16.60
C MET A 1 3.67 19.45 15.51
N ASN A 2 4.79 18.78 15.81
CA ASN A 2 5.32 17.75 14.92
C ASN A 2 4.26 16.65 14.80
N LYS A 3 3.85 16.35 13.56
CA LYS A 3 2.94 15.25 13.30
C LYS A 3 3.76 13.97 13.25
N LYS A 4 3.42 13.02 14.11
CA LYS A 4 4.00 11.68 14.10
C LYS A 4 3.32 10.81 13.04
N TYR A 5 4.13 10.32 12.11
CA TYR A 5 3.77 9.31 11.12
C TYR A 5 4.34 7.97 11.53
N SER A 6 3.82 6.88 10.97
CA SER A 6 4.42 5.57 11.16
C SER A 6 4.30 4.68 9.95
N LEU A 7 5.41 4.05 9.58
CA LEU A 7 5.45 2.94 8.63
C LEU A 7 5.38 1.63 9.41
N SER A 8 4.64 0.67 8.88
CA SER A 8 4.54 -0.68 9.42
C SER A 8 4.41 -1.68 8.29
N VAL A 9 4.97 -2.88 8.48
CA VAL A 9 4.77 -4.00 7.58
C VAL A 9 3.49 -4.72 8.04
N PRO A 10 2.38 -4.66 7.28
CA PRO A 10 1.11 -5.25 7.70
C PRO A 10 1.14 -6.79 7.64
N ASP A 11 2.05 -7.36 6.84
CA ASP A 11 2.30 -8.78 6.70
C ASP A 11 3.76 -8.98 6.21
N PRO A 12 4.60 -9.75 6.90
CA PRO A 12 6.01 -9.95 6.52
C PRO A 12 6.21 -10.63 5.17
N THR A 13 5.18 -11.30 4.63
CA THR A 13 5.24 -12.01 3.35
C THR A 13 4.91 -11.12 2.15
N MET A 14 4.74 -9.81 2.39
CA MET A 14 4.09 -8.89 1.48
C MET A 14 4.97 -7.70 1.09
N PHE A 15 4.86 -7.28 -0.17
CA PHE A 15 5.66 -6.20 -0.78
C PHE A 15 5.07 -4.80 -0.56
N GLY A 16 4.39 -4.57 0.57
CA GLY A 16 3.73 -3.31 0.89
C GLY A 16 4.01 -2.83 2.32
N MET A 17 4.28 -1.54 2.48
CA MET A 17 4.40 -0.88 3.78
C MET A 17 3.26 0.11 3.99
N LYS A 18 2.56 -0.02 5.12
CA LYS A 18 1.45 0.86 5.47
C LYS A 18 1.95 2.09 6.21
N LEU A 19 1.70 3.26 5.63
CA LEU A 19 1.85 4.56 6.26
C LEU A 19 0.57 4.94 7.02
N SER A 20 0.73 5.28 8.30
CA SER A 20 -0.34 5.74 9.20
C SER A 20 -0.03 7.14 9.74
N GLY A 21 -1.06 7.83 10.23
CA GLY A 21 -0.95 9.22 10.72
C GLY A 21 -1.21 10.28 9.65
N VAL A 22 -1.46 9.87 8.41
CA VAL A 22 -1.78 10.79 7.30
C VAL A 22 -3.23 11.24 7.39
N ASN A 23 -3.45 12.55 7.26
CA ASN A 23 -4.76 13.11 6.99
C ASN A 23 -4.88 13.34 5.48
N PRO A 24 -5.80 12.68 4.76
CA PRO A 24 -5.94 12.81 3.30
C PRO A 24 -6.07 14.26 2.82
N LYS A 25 -6.76 15.12 3.58
CA LYS A 25 -6.97 16.53 3.21
C LYS A 25 -5.74 17.41 3.42
N LYS A 26 -4.74 16.91 4.15
CA LYS A 26 -3.50 17.60 4.50
C LYS A 26 -2.33 16.63 4.39
N ASN A 27 -2.30 15.88 3.28
CA ASN A 27 -1.24 14.93 2.97
C ASN A 27 0.02 15.71 2.58
N PRO A 28 1.14 15.56 3.32
CA PRO A 28 2.37 16.29 3.01
C PRO A 28 3.27 15.57 2.02
N PHE A 29 2.97 14.32 1.65
CA PHE A 29 3.84 13.47 0.84
C PHE A 29 3.45 13.48 -0.63
N LEU A 30 4.42 13.20 -1.49
CA LEU A 30 4.18 13.00 -2.92
C LEU A 30 3.34 11.73 -3.16
N VAL A 31 2.24 11.90 -3.89
CA VAL A 31 1.30 10.82 -4.24
C VAL A 31 1.54 10.40 -5.68
N GLU A 32 1.64 9.09 -5.91
CA GLU A 32 1.70 8.54 -7.27
C GLU A 32 0.28 8.39 -7.85
N GLY A 33 -0.65 7.92 -7.02
CA GLY A 33 -2.04 7.73 -7.42
C GLY A 33 -2.87 7.06 -6.34
N GLU A 34 -4.13 6.78 -6.66
CA GLU A 34 -5.12 6.30 -5.72
C GLU A 34 -5.94 5.12 -6.25
N VAL A 35 -6.44 4.30 -5.32
CA VAL A 35 -7.39 3.22 -5.58
C VAL A 35 -8.57 3.38 -4.64
N LEU A 36 -9.78 3.46 -5.20
CA LEU A 36 -11.02 3.46 -4.44
C LEU A 36 -11.60 2.05 -4.41
N LEU A 37 -11.93 1.61 -3.20
CA LEU A 37 -12.44 0.28 -2.92
C LEU A 37 -13.83 0.41 -2.33
N LYS A 38 -14.75 -0.42 -2.80
CA LYS A 38 -16.02 -0.69 -2.13
C LYS A 38 -15.87 -1.90 -1.22
N ILE A 39 -16.30 -1.80 0.03
CA ILE A 39 -16.33 -2.92 0.98
C ILE A 39 -17.71 -3.58 0.96
N ASP A 40 -17.74 -4.89 0.79
CA ASP A 40 -18.91 -5.72 1.05
C ASP A 40 -18.69 -6.49 2.35
N ARG A 41 -19.69 -6.45 3.23
CA ARG A 41 -19.68 -7.10 4.55
C ARG A 41 -20.74 -8.19 4.67
N ILE A 42 -21.40 -8.56 3.57
CA ILE A 42 -22.35 -9.67 3.54
C ILE A 42 -21.54 -10.98 3.53
N GLY A 43 -21.15 -11.44 4.72
CA GLY A 43 -20.34 -12.65 4.90
C GLY A 43 -18.85 -12.37 5.08
N ILE A 44 -17.98 -13.02 4.30
CA ILE A 44 -16.54 -12.75 4.33
C ILE A 44 -16.32 -11.35 3.74
N VAL A 45 -15.54 -10.53 4.45
CA VAL A 45 -15.28 -9.15 4.02
C VAL A 45 -14.57 -9.16 2.66
N GLN A 46 -15.20 -8.53 1.67
CA GLN A 46 -14.68 -8.37 0.32
C GLN A 46 -14.43 -6.90 0.01
N TYR A 47 -13.49 -6.65 -0.89
CA TYR A 47 -13.22 -5.34 -1.45
C TYR A 47 -13.28 -5.42 -2.96
N THR A 48 -14.03 -4.53 -3.58
CA THR A 48 -14.11 -4.39 -5.04
C THR A 48 -13.44 -3.09 -5.47
N ILE A 49 -12.57 -3.13 -6.47
CA ILE A 49 -12.00 -1.91 -7.06
C ILE A 49 -13.11 -1.19 -7.83
N VAL A 50 -13.42 0.04 -7.45
CA VAL A 50 -14.42 0.87 -8.14
C VAL A 50 -13.76 1.96 -8.98
N GLU A 51 -12.64 2.50 -8.50
CA GLU A 51 -11.83 3.50 -9.22
C GLU A 51 -10.34 3.25 -8.95
N THR A 52 -9.49 3.60 -9.91
CA THR A 52 -8.05 3.39 -9.81
C THR A 52 -7.34 4.27 -10.82
N ASP A 53 -6.21 4.83 -10.44
CA ASP A 53 -5.24 5.47 -11.34
C ASP A 53 -4.31 4.43 -12.01
N PHE A 54 -4.43 3.17 -11.58
CA PHE A 54 -3.57 2.06 -11.96
C PHE A 54 -4.40 0.87 -12.51
N PRO A 55 -5.01 0.98 -13.70
CA PRO A 55 -5.94 -0.02 -14.23
C PRO A 55 -5.30 -1.36 -14.63
N GLN A 56 -3.97 -1.42 -14.84
CA GLN A 56 -3.31 -2.68 -15.16
C GLN A 56 -2.99 -3.48 -13.90
N SER A 57 -2.57 -2.80 -12.82
CA SER A 57 -2.25 -3.42 -11.53
C SER A 57 -3.50 -3.62 -10.65
N PHE A 58 -4.49 -2.74 -10.80
CA PHE A 58 -5.73 -2.74 -10.04
C PHE A 58 -6.93 -2.56 -10.97
N PRO A 59 -7.30 -3.56 -11.79
CA PRO A 59 -8.47 -3.52 -12.67
C PRO A 59 -9.79 -3.17 -11.95
N LYS A 60 -10.56 -2.26 -12.53
CA LYS A 60 -11.91 -1.94 -12.03
C LYS A 60 -12.81 -3.19 -12.07
N GLY A 61 -13.55 -3.42 -11.00
CA GLY A 61 -14.45 -4.56 -10.83
C GLY A 61 -13.81 -5.80 -10.21
N GLU A 62 -12.48 -5.85 -10.07
CA GLU A 62 -11.81 -6.98 -9.43
C GLU A 62 -12.10 -7.02 -7.92
N ILE A 63 -12.21 -8.24 -7.37
CA ILE A 63 -12.65 -8.52 -6.00
C ILE A 63 -11.55 -9.22 -5.21
N PHE A 64 -11.33 -8.76 -3.97
CA PHE A 64 -10.31 -9.27 -3.06
C PHE A 64 -10.90 -9.57 -1.67
N TRP A 65 -10.39 -10.61 -0.99
CA TRP A 65 -10.89 -11.06 0.32
C TRP A 65 -10.01 -10.56 1.46
N SER A 66 -10.58 -9.91 2.47
CA SER A 66 -9.78 -9.20 3.46
C SER A 66 -9.40 -10.02 4.69
N SER A 67 -8.10 -10.21 4.85
CA SER A 67 -7.39 -9.34 5.79
C SER A 67 -6.87 -8.13 5.00
N THR A 68 -6.72 -6.98 5.64
CA THR A 68 -6.20 -5.73 5.04
C THR A 68 -4.88 -5.85 4.26
N SER A 69 -4.21 -7.00 4.35
CA SER A 69 -2.94 -7.38 3.75
C SER A 69 -3.08 -7.79 2.26
N VAL A 70 -4.22 -8.34 1.87
CA VAL A 70 -4.49 -8.88 0.52
C VAL A 70 -4.51 -7.80 -0.58
N LEU A 71 -4.92 -6.57 -0.23
CA LEU A 71 -5.22 -5.50 -1.19
C LEU A 71 -4.00 -4.90 -1.92
N PHE A 72 -2.80 -5.14 -1.42
CA PHE A 72 -1.56 -4.73 -2.09
C PHE A 72 -0.66 -5.92 -2.45
N CYS A 73 -1.12 -7.15 -2.20
CA CYS A 73 -0.30 -8.36 -2.32
C CYS A 73 -1.01 -9.59 -2.90
N THR A 74 -2.28 -9.48 -3.34
CA THR A 74 -2.98 -10.61 -4.00
C THR A 74 -3.69 -10.23 -5.30
N ALA A 75 -3.35 -9.08 -5.89
CA ALA A 75 -3.27 -8.99 -7.36
C ALA A 75 -2.00 -9.69 -7.89
N ILE A 76 -1.36 -10.49 -7.03
CA ILE A 76 -0.17 -11.28 -7.28
C ILE A 76 -0.54 -12.74 -6.96
N ASN A 77 -0.73 -13.49 -8.03
CA ASN A 77 -1.32 -14.83 -8.13
C ASN A 77 -0.64 -15.89 -7.20
N PRO A 78 -1.34 -16.91 -6.67
CA PRO A 78 -0.79 -18.02 -5.84
C PRO A 78 0.42 -18.81 -6.39
N ASN A 79 0.95 -18.48 -7.57
CA ASN A 79 2.22 -19.00 -8.08
C ASN A 79 3.46 -18.26 -7.52
N LEU A 80 3.34 -17.58 -6.37
CA LEU A 80 4.37 -16.69 -5.83
C LEU A 80 5.14 -17.17 -4.59
N LEU A 81 5.20 -18.48 -4.36
CA LEU A 81 6.36 -19.06 -3.67
C LEU A 81 7.61 -19.12 -4.58
N THR A 82 7.46 -18.80 -5.87
CA THR A 82 8.52 -18.78 -6.88
C THR A 82 9.12 -17.39 -7.16
N ALA A 83 8.56 -16.32 -6.60
CA ALA A 83 8.94 -14.93 -6.92
C ALA A 83 10.00 -14.32 -6.01
N ILE A 84 10.97 -15.14 -5.62
CA ILE A 84 12.34 -14.64 -5.46
C ILE A 84 12.95 -14.36 -6.86
N ASN A 85 12.35 -14.88 -7.93
CA ASN A 85 12.70 -14.54 -9.31
C ASN A 85 11.63 -13.64 -9.97
N SER A 86 12.13 -12.53 -10.52
CA SER A 86 11.51 -11.60 -11.47
C SER A 86 10.46 -12.23 -12.39
N ASP A 87 9.34 -11.51 -12.65
CA ASP A 87 8.61 -11.46 -13.95
C ASP A 87 7.12 -11.06 -13.83
N PHE A 88 6.60 -10.79 -12.62
CA PHE A 88 5.18 -10.45 -12.42
C PHE A 88 4.85 -8.95 -12.37
N TRP A 89 5.86 -8.08 -12.48
CA TRP A 89 5.66 -6.65 -12.35
C TRP A 89 5.37 -6.03 -13.73
N ASN A 90 4.12 -5.62 -13.95
CA ASN A 90 3.81 -4.76 -15.08
C ASN A 90 4.49 -3.38 -14.90
N LEU A 91 4.63 -2.61 -15.97
CA LEU A 91 5.30 -1.30 -15.94
C LEU A 91 4.70 -0.36 -14.89
N GLU A 92 3.39 -0.43 -14.68
CA GLU A 92 2.64 0.39 -13.74
C GLU A 92 2.99 0.06 -12.28
N SER A 93 3.10 -1.23 -11.94
CA SER A 93 3.50 -1.67 -10.60
C SER A 93 4.96 -1.40 -10.26
N ASN A 94 5.82 -1.32 -11.27
CA ASN A 94 7.22 -0.95 -11.08
C ASN A 94 7.40 0.55 -10.84
N SER A 95 6.51 1.41 -11.36
CA SER A 95 6.69 2.86 -11.29
C SER A 95 6.54 3.43 -9.87
N PHE A 96 5.95 2.68 -8.94
CA PHE A 96 5.75 3.10 -7.55
C PHE A 96 6.57 2.32 -6.51
N ARG A 97 7.58 1.56 -6.95
CA ARG A 97 8.49 0.84 -6.05
C ARG A 97 9.66 1.73 -5.63
N GLN A 98 9.97 1.72 -4.34
CA GLN A 98 11.23 2.29 -3.85
C GLN A 98 12.40 1.35 -4.12
N ASP A 99 13.63 1.85 -3.97
CA ASP A 99 14.87 1.04 -4.04
C ASP A 99 14.84 -0.19 -3.12
N THR A 100 14.05 -0.12 -2.04
CA THR A 100 13.82 -1.21 -1.09
C THR A 100 12.87 -2.29 -1.61
N ASN A 101 12.31 -2.15 -2.81
CA ASN A 101 11.29 -3.01 -3.43
C ASN A 101 9.89 -3.00 -2.80
N TYR A 102 9.61 -2.09 -1.86
CA TYR A 102 8.29 -1.99 -1.22
C TYR A 102 7.45 -0.86 -1.81
N VAL A 103 6.15 -1.12 -1.88
CA VAL A 103 5.12 -0.13 -2.19
C VAL A 103 4.67 0.53 -0.90
N ILE A 104 4.73 1.86 -0.81
CA ILE A 104 4.27 2.59 0.36
C ILE A 104 2.86 3.12 0.09
N PHE A 105 1.94 2.81 1.00
CA PHE A 105 0.55 3.21 0.83
C PHE A 105 -0.10 3.59 2.16
N SER A 106 -1.21 4.31 2.10
CA SER A 106 -2.07 4.58 3.26
C SER A 106 -3.52 4.29 2.94
N LYS A 107 -4.25 3.80 3.94
CA LYS A 107 -5.64 3.35 3.78
C LYS A 107 -6.58 4.19 4.63
N HIS A 108 -7.59 4.79 3.99
CA HIS A 108 -8.50 5.76 4.60
C HIS A 108 -9.95 5.38 4.36
N LYS A 109 -10.77 5.39 5.42
CA LYS A 109 -12.22 5.24 5.28
C LYS A 109 -12.78 6.55 4.71
N THR A 110 -13.47 6.49 3.57
CA THR A 110 -14.13 7.67 2.98
C THR A 110 -15.58 7.78 3.45
N ASP A 111 -16.28 6.65 3.49
CA ASP A 111 -17.64 6.52 4.01
C ASP A 111 -17.85 5.10 4.57
N ASN A 112 -19.09 4.69 4.83
CA ASN A 112 -19.38 3.37 5.41
C ASN A 112 -19.12 2.20 4.45
N PHE A 113 -19.09 2.46 3.16
CA PHE A 113 -18.96 1.47 2.08
C PHE A 113 -17.66 1.61 1.31
N HIS A 114 -16.90 2.70 1.48
CA HIS A 114 -15.73 2.95 0.66
C HIS A 114 -14.47 3.21 1.48
N TRP A 115 -13.36 2.72 0.95
CA TRP A 115 -12.02 2.97 1.43
C TRP A 115 -11.16 3.45 0.27
N ARG A 116 -10.42 4.52 0.51
CA ARG A 116 -9.44 5.06 -0.42
C ARG A 116 -8.05 4.62 0.01
N ILE A 117 -7.31 4.06 -0.93
CA ILE A 117 -5.90 3.82 -0.79
C ILE A 117 -5.15 4.89 -1.57
N ILE A 118 -4.18 5.50 -0.91
CA ILE A 118 -3.25 6.44 -1.52
C ILE A 118 -1.91 5.74 -1.61
N ILE A 119 -1.36 5.64 -2.82
CA ILE A 119 -0.03 5.09 -3.11
C ILE A 119 0.94 6.26 -3.25
N TYR A 120 2.05 6.19 -2.53
CA TYR A 120 3.02 7.29 -2.49
C TYR A 120 4.10 7.11 -3.54
N SER A 121 4.63 8.24 -4.02
CA SER A 121 5.69 8.25 -5.03
C SER A 121 6.97 7.64 -4.45
N PRO A 122 7.70 6.83 -5.23
CA PRO A 122 8.95 6.25 -4.75
C PRO A 122 10.05 7.30 -4.59
N ASN A 123 9.90 8.44 -5.27
CA ASN A 123 10.76 9.62 -5.14
C ASN A 123 10.58 10.36 -3.79
N GLU A 124 9.65 9.93 -2.94
CA GLU A 124 9.49 10.48 -1.58
C GLU A 124 10.62 9.97 -0.67
N LEU A 125 11.75 10.69 -0.69
CA LEU A 125 12.99 10.34 -0.01
C LEU A 125 12.84 10.22 1.50
N CYS A 126 11.82 10.85 2.10
CA CYS A 126 11.64 10.78 3.55
C CYS A 126 11.31 9.36 4.04
N PHE A 127 10.78 8.49 3.17
CA PHE A 127 10.41 7.14 3.58
C PHE A 127 11.56 6.15 3.61
N GLN A 128 12.53 6.28 2.69
CA GLN A 128 13.63 5.34 2.52
C GLN A 128 14.36 4.98 3.83
N PRO A 129 14.86 5.95 4.64
CA PRO A 129 15.58 5.62 5.86
C PRO A 129 14.70 4.89 6.88
N HIS A 130 13.38 5.06 6.83
CA HIS A 130 12.45 4.39 7.73
C HIS A 130 12.08 2.98 7.24
N ALA A 131 11.96 2.80 5.91
CA ALA A 131 11.78 1.50 5.29
C ALA A 131 13.01 0.59 5.49
N GLU A 132 14.21 1.11 5.29
CA GLU A 132 15.47 0.37 5.52
C GLU A 132 15.61 -0.07 6.97
N ARG A 133 15.21 0.77 7.94
CA ARG A 133 15.20 0.39 9.35
C ARG A 133 14.23 -0.75 9.66
N LEU A 134 13.02 -0.75 9.09
CA LEU A 134 12.09 -1.86 9.24
C LEU A 134 12.71 -3.19 8.78
N ILE A 135 13.39 -3.17 7.63
CA ILE A 135 13.98 -4.36 7.00
C ILE A 135 15.22 -4.82 7.78
N ASN A 136 16.19 -3.92 7.97
CA ASN A 136 17.50 -4.27 8.52
C ASN A 136 17.45 -4.57 10.02
N GLU A 137 16.58 -3.89 10.77
CA GLU A 137 16.42 -4.09 12.22
C GLU A 137 15.30 -5.10 12.54
N GLY A 138 14.58 -5.62 11.54
CA GLY A 138 13.48 -6.57 11.73
C GLY A 138 12.33 -6.02 12.56
N LEU A 139 12.02 -4.74 12.40
CA LEU A 139 10.98 -4.06 13.18
C LEU A 139 9.60 -4.20 12.51
N ASP A 140 8.55 -4.34 13.32
CA ASP A 140 7.17 -4.34 12.81
C ASP A 140 6.69 -2.93 12.43
N LYS A 141 7.26 -1.90 13.09
CA LYS A 141 6.82 -0.51 12.97
C LYS A 141 7.93 0.49 13.30
N VAL A 142 8.04 1.54 12.49
CA VAL A 142 8.91 2.70 12.72
C VAL A 142 8.06 3.97 12.71
N SER A 143 8.23 4.81 13.73
CA SER A 143 7.56 6.12 13.81
C SER A 143 8.55 7.25 13.52
N PHE A 144 8.09 8.28 12.83
CA PHE A 144 8.93 9.41 12.40
C PHE A 144 8.14 10.71 12.31
N ASP A 145 8.85 11.83 12.32
CA ASP A 145 8.32 13.17 12.10
C ASP A 145 8.89 13.72 10.78
N ILE A 146 8.11 14.51 10.05
CA ILE A 146 8.63 15.34 8.95
C ILE A 146 8.92 16.74 9.50
N ARG A 147 10.11 17.26 9.21
CA ARG A 147 10.53 18.61 9.59
C ARG A 147 10.21 19.60 8.49
#